data_AF-A0A482ZJS5-F1
#
_entry.id   AF-A0A482ZJS5-F1
#
_cell.length_a   1.000
_cell.length_b   1.000
_cell.length_c   1.000
_cell.angle_alpha   90.00
_cell.angle_beta   90.00
_cell.angle_gamma   90.00
#
_symmetry.space_group_name_H-M   'P 1'
#
loop_
_entity.id
_entity.type
_entity.pdbx_description
1 polymer ?
#
loop_
_entity_poly.entity_id
_entity_poly.type
_entity_poly.pdbx_seq_one_letter_code
_entity_poly.pdbx_strand_id
1 'polypeptide(L)'
;MKNTNLKNNTRHQVLAYIQNSGMVSPVDIGVYFDLSRQMTHRHLKHLVESAKIKKIGTAPKVLYAVIDDDMTISDYQIDTKIQQIIDKEFFFIEPTGTELSGIYGFEKWCYKRKFDISKKAQEFKQVIEKYQKNKKNGLLDATHKINKTFGDDCCVSQLFYFEFYAVEIFGRTRMGQKLFYAKQGKNRGRMKEIAALIRKSLMQLIELHNIDSVVFVPPTVPREIQFMKVLEMELALSLASIKVEKVIGDVRVPQKTLKKLSDRIENAEYTFRINSAVKFKKTLIIDDAVGSGASINQIACKLKKAQNTEQVIGFAVTGSLNDFEVLTEV
;
A
#
# COMPACT_ATOMS: atom_id res chain seq x y z
N MET A 1 -43.86 42.90 -13.33
CA MET A 1 -44.34 41.56 -13.74
C MET A 1 -43.47 41.01 -14.85
N LYS A 2 -42.67 39.98 -14.54
CA LYS A 2 -42.38 38.78 -15.36
C LYS A 2 -41.35 37.97 -14.59
N ASN A 3 -41.83 37.12 -13.69
CA ASN A 3 -41.04 36.15 -12.96
C ASN A 3 -41.29 34.79 -13.64
N THR A 4 -40.37 34.39 -14.52
CA THR A 4 -40.47 33.16 -15.31
C THR A 4 -39.90 31.98 -14.52
N ASN A 5 -40.80 31.18 -13.96
CA ASN A 5 -40.73 29.70 -13.79
C ASN A 5 -39.37 29.02 -14.02
N LEU A 6 -38.59 28.84 -12.95
CA LEU A 6 -37.64 27.73 -12.83
C LEU A 6 -38.38 26.54 -12.20
N LYS A 7 -38.70 25.52 -13.00
CA LYS A 7 -39.21 24.24 -12.50
C LYS A 7 -38.17 23.63 -11.53
N ASN A 8 -38.46 23.64 -10.23
CA ASN A 8 -37.70 22.94 -9.19
C ASN A 8 -37.68 21.43 -9.48
N ASN A 9 -36.61 20.94 -10.09
CA ASN A 9 -36.39 19.51 -10.29
C ASN A 9 -35.94 18.88 -8.97
N THR A 10 -36.63 17.83 -8.50
CA THR A 10 -36.36 17.07 -7.26
C THR A 10 -34.88 16.77 -7.05
N ARG A 11 -34.12 16.56 -8.12
CA ARG A 11 -32.66 16.35 -8.04
C ARG A 11 -31.89 17.54 -7.45
N HIS A 12 -32.26 18.78 -7.80
CA HIS A 12 -31.63 19.98 -7.24
C HIS A 12 -31.97 20.16 -5.76
N GLN A 13 -33.20 19.80 -5.37
CA GLN A 13 -33.63 19.83 -3.97
C GLN A 13 -32.86 18.78 -3.15
N VAL A 14 -32.66 17.57 -3.70
CA VAL A 14 -31.81 16.54 -3.08
C VAL A 14 -30.36 17.03 -2.92
N LEU A 15 -29.78 17.68 -3.93
CA LEU A 15 -28.44 18.26 -3.83
C LEU A 15 -28.34 19.34 -2.74
N ALA A 16 -29.30 20.27 -2.70
CA ALA A 16 -29.37 21.31 -1.68
C ALA A 16 -29.56 20.75 -0.26
N TYR A 17 -30.33 19.67 -0.12
CA TYR A 17 -30.48 18.97 1.16
C TYR A 17 -29.16 18.33 1.62
N ILE A 18 -28.43 17.67 0.71
CA ILE A 18 -27.10 17.12 1.01
C ILE A 18 -26.13 18.24 1.40
N GLN A 19 -26.19 19.42 0.73
CA GLN A 19 -25.40 20.61 1.06
C GLN A 19 -25.65 21.09 2.50
N ASN A 20 -26.91 21.25 2.87
CA ASN A 20 -27.28 21.81 4.17
C ASN A 20 -27.06 20.83 5.33
N SER A 21 -27.19 19.53 5.08
CA SER A 21 -27.06 18.49 6.11
C SER A 21 -25.63 17.94 6.27
N GLY A 22 -24.71 18.30 5.37
CA GLY A 22 -23.31 17.86 5.38
C GLY A 22 -23.10 16.42 4.91
N MET A 23 -23.72 15.43 5.58
CA MET A 23 -23.72 14.02 5.17
C MET A 23 -25.09 13.39 5.42
N VAL A 24 -25.63 12.66 4.42
CA VAL A 24 -26.95 12.04 4.53
C VAL A 24 -26.98 10.63 3.94
N SER A 25 -27.81 9.75 4.51
CA SER A 25 -28.00 8.40 3.96
C SER A 25 -29.09 8.37 2.88
N PRO A 26 -29.12 7.35 2.00
CA PRO A 26 -30.24 7.13 1.08
C PRO A 26 -31.58 6.99 1.80
N VAL A 27 -31.59 6.49 3.03
CA VAL A 27 -32.81 6.33 3.82
C VAL A 27 -33.34 7.71 4.22
N ASP A 28 -32.48 8.60 4.72
CA ASP A 28 -32.87 9.95 5.13
C ASP A 28 -33.42 10.75 3.95
N ILE A 29 -32.79 10.64 2.77
CA ILE A 29 -33.27 11.27 1.53
C ILE A 29 -34.64 10.70 1.12
N GLY A 30 -34.80 9.38 1.18
CA GLY A 30 -36.07 8.73 0.85
C GLY A 30 -37.21 9.19 1.73
N VAL A 31 -36.97 9.28 3.05
CA VAL A 31 -37.94 9.74 4.04
C VAL A 31 -38.25 11.23 3.87
N TYR A 32 -37.22 12.07 3.71
CA TYR A 32 -37.40 13.53 3.64
C TYR A 32 -38.17 13.98 2.39
N PHE A 33 -37.94 13.32 1.24
CA PHE A 33 -38.57 13.69 -0.03
C PHE A 33 -39.74 12.78 -0.44
N ASP A 34 -40.14 11.85 0.42
CA ASP A 34 -41.15 10.81 0.12
C ASP A 34 -40.86 10.06 -1.20
N LEU A 35 -39.60 9.65 -1.38
CA LEU A 35 -39.12 8.98 -2.58
C LEU A 35 -38.97 7.48 -2.36
N SER A 36 -39.40 6.70 -3.36
CA SER A 36 -39.10 5.27 -3.38
C SER A 36 -37.59 5.02 -3.40
N ARG A 37 -37.17 3.88 -2.86
CA ARG A 37 -35.76 3.47 -2.83
C ARG A 37 -35.11 3.53 -4.22
N GLN A 38 -35.82 3.07 -5.26
CA GLN A 38 -35.30 3.09 -6.64
C GLN A 38 -35.09 4.54 -7.13
N MET A 39 -36.03 5.43 -6.83
CA MET A 39 -35.97 6.83 -7.23
C MET A 39 -34.83 7.57 -6.53
N THR A 40 -34.67 7.35 -5.22
CA THR A 40 -33.56 7.92 -4.44
C THR A 40 -32.20 7.50 -5.02
N HIS A 41 -32.02 6.20 -5.29
CA HIS A 41 -30.78 5.73 -5.91
C HIS A 41 -30.55 6.27 -7.32
N ARG A 42 -31.61 6.52 -8.10
CA ARG A 42 -31.49 7.14 -9.43
C ARG A 42 -30.98 8.58 -9.35
N HIS A 43 -31.50 9.39 -8.42
CA HIS A 43 -31.03 10.75 -8.21
C HIS A 43 -29.59 10.78 -7.69
N LEU A 44 -29.27 9.93 -6.71
CA LEU A 44 -27.92 9.83 -6.15
C LEU A 44 -26.89 9.35 -7.19
N LYS A 45 -27.23 8.33 -7.99
CA LYS A 45 -26.36 7.84 -9.07
C LYS A 45 -26.01 8.97 -10.03
N HIS A 46 -27.00 9.74 -10.47
CA HIS A 46 -26.78 10.85 -11.39
C HIS A 46 -25.89 11.95 -10.77
N LEU A 47 -26.13 12.31 -9.50
CA LEU A 47 -25.32 13.34 -8.81
C LEU A 47 -23.87 12.90 -8.57
N VAL A 48 -23.63 11.58 -8.39
CA VAL A 48 -22.28 11.01 -8.32
C VAL A 48 -21.61 11.01 -9.70
N GLU A 49 -22.32 10.56 -10.74
CA GLU A 49 -21.83 10.55 -12.13
C GLU A 49 -21.52 11.96 -12.63
N SER A 50 -22.28 12.97 -12.20
CA SER A 50 -22.05 14.38 -12.50
C SER A 50 -21.06 15.08 -11.57
N ALA A 51 -20.34 14.33 -10.72
CA ALA A 51 -19.35 14.84 -9.76
C ALA A 51 -19.85 15.98 -8.84
N LYS A 52 -21.14 15.99 -8.47
CA LYS A 52 -21.70 16.98 -7.53
C LYS A 52 -21.69 16.50 -6.08
N ILE A 53 -21.75 15.19 -5.88
CA ILE A 53 -21.68 14.55 -4.56
C ILE A 53 -20.74 13.35 -4.62
N LYS A 54 -20.19 12.96 -3.47
CA LYS A 54 -19.39 11.75 -3.31
C LYS A 54 -20.09 10.77 -2.38
N LYS A 55 -19.92 9.47 -2.68
CA LYS A 55 -20.38 8.36 -1.83
C LYS A 55 -19.29 8.04 -0.80
N ILE A 56 -19.67 7.97 0.47
CA ILE A 56 -18.81 7.64 1.60
C ILE A 56 -19.30 6.33 2.24
N GLY A 57 -18.38 5.40 2.48
CA GLY A 57 -18.69 4.11 3.09
C GLY A 57 -19.17 3.04 2.10
N THR A 58 -19.49 1.86 2.64
CA THR A 58 -19.96 0.69 1.89
C THR A 58 -21.26 0.17 2.50
N ALA A 59 -22.05 -0.57 1.73
CA ALA A 59 -23.32 -1.10 2.22
C ALA A 59 -23.09 -1.96 3.49
N PRO A 60 -23.96 -1.83 4.52
CA PRO A 60 -25.21 -1.07 4.55
C PRO A 60 -25.05 0.41 4.98
N LYS A 61 -23.88 0.84 5.44
CA LYS A 61 -23.63 2.20 5.97
C LYS A 61 -23.04 3.10 4.88
N VAL A 62 -23.91 3.61 4.01
CA VAL A 62 -23.55 4.53 2.92
C VAL A 62 -24.09 5.92 3.22
N LEU A 63 -23.22 6.92 3.14
CA LEU A 63 -23.56 8.34 3.21
C LEU A 63 -23.17 9.06 1.92
N TYR A 64 -23.82 10.17 1.65
CA TYR A 64 -23.52 11.07 0.55
C TYR A 64 -23.21 12.45 1.09
N ALA A 65 -22.15 13.06 0.57
CA ALA A 65 -21.72 14.40 0.92
C ALA A 65 -21.44 15.18 -0.35
N VAL A 66 -21.55 16.50 -0.29
CA VAL A 66 -21.20 17.37 -1.42
C VAL A 66 -19.71 17.30 -1.68
N ILE A 67 -19.34 17.44 -2.94
CA ILE A 67 -17.97 17.74 -3.30
C ILE A 67 -17.82 19.25 -3.14
N ASP A 68 -17.23 19.70 -2.03
CA ASP A 68 -16.72 21.08 -1.94
C ASP A 68 -15.63 21.23 -2.98
N ASP A 69 -16.01 21.86 -4.10
CA ASP A 69 -15.12 22.18 -5.19
C ASP A 69 -14.55 23.58 -4.98
N ASP A 70 -13.95 23.80 -3.80
CA ASP A 70 -13.12 24.97 -3.51
C ASP A 70 -11.71 24.80 -4.10
N MET A 71 -11.59 24.04 -5.19
CA MET A 71 -10.41 24.01 -6.03
C MET A 71 -10.62 25.01 -7.14
N THR A 72 -10.22 26.25 -6.89
CA THR A 72 -9.71 27.09 -7.98
C THR A 72 -8.56 26.31 -8.63
N ILE A 73 -8.84 25.71 -9.79
CA ILE A 73 -7.81 25.13 -10.66
C ILE A 73 -6.92 26.32 -11.03
N SER A 74 -5.78 26.46 -10.35
CA SER A 74 -4.83 27.52 -10.68
C SER A 74 -4.31 27.25 -12.08
N ASP A 75 -4.19 28.26 -12.94
CA ASP A 75 -3.50 28.15 -14.22
C ASP A 75 -2.03 27.77 -13.97
N TYR A 76 -1.75 26.47 -13.99
CA TYR A 76 -0.40 25.92 -13.88
C TYR A 76 -0.06 25.17 -15.16
N GLN A 77 1.20 25.23 -15.58
CA GLN A 77 1.68 24.48 -16.73
C GLN A 77 2.60 23.35 -16.30
N ILE A 78 2.21 22.12 -16.64
CA ILE A 78 3.02 20.92 -16.47
C ILE A 78 3.25 20.32 -17.85
N ASP A 79 4.50 19.96 -18.14
CA ASP A 79 4.86 19.24 -19.36
C ASP A 79 4.13 17.88 -19.42
N THR A 80 3.69 17.48 -20.62
CA THR A 80 2.92 16.25 -20.84
C THR A 80 3.65 15.02 -20.31
N LYS A 81 4.99 14.97 -20.43
CA LYS A 81 5.79 13.85 -19.89
C LYS A 81 5.74 13.77 -18.37
N ILE A 82 5.73 14.92 -17.69
CA ILE A 82 5.65 14.99 -16.23
C ILE A 82 4.27 14.56 -15.76
N GLN A 83 3.22 15.02 -16.45
CA GLN A 83 1.86 14.61 -16.15
C GLN A 83 1.69 13.09 -16.29
N GLN A 84 2.25 12.46 -17.33
CA GLN A 84 2.22 11.00 -17.49
C GLN A 84 2.91 10.26 -16.32
N ILE A 85 4.02 10.78 -15.81
CA ILE A 85 4.68 10.21 -14.62
C ILE A 85 3.78 10.33 -13.39
N ILE A 86 3.16 11.49 -13.18
CA ILE A 86 2.24 11.74 -12.07
C ILE A 86 1.03 10.80 -12.18
N ASP A 87 0.39 10.72 -13.33
CA ASP A 87 -0.78 9.87 -13.60
C ASP A 87 -0.53 8.39 -13.29
N LYS A 88 0.69 7.94 -13.55
CA LYS A 88 1.09 6.55 -13.31
C LYS A 88 1.50 6.29 -11.85
N GLU A 89 2.29 7.18 -11.26
CA GLU A 89 3.03 6.87 -10.03
C GLU A 89 2.44 7.56 -8.79
N PHE A 90 1.68 8.65 -8.95
CA PHE A 90 1.11 9.37 -7.81
C PHE A 90 -0.17 8.71 -7.31
N PHE A 91 -0.20 8.43 -6.01
CA PHE A 91 -1.34 7.83 -5.33
C PHE A 91 -1.41 8.32 -3.89
N PHE A 92 -2.55 8.86 -3.50
CA PHE A 92 -2.77 9.43 -2.19
C PHE A 92 -4.15 9.01 -1.67
N ILE A 93 -4.22 8.67 -0.39
CA ILE A 93 -5.50 8.38 0.28
C ILE A 93 -5.74 9.48 1.30
N GLU A 94 -6.89 10.14 1.18
CA GLU A 94 -7.32 11.19 2.10
C GLU A 94 -7.67 10.62 3.49
N PRO A 95 -7.69 11.46 4.55
CA PRO A 95 -8.16 11.02 5.87
C PRO A 95 -9.59 10.44 5.88
N THR A 96 -10.40 10.80 4.89
CA THR A 96 -11.76 10.27 4.68
C THR A 96 -11.78 8.86 4.06
N GLY A 97 -10.61 8.32 3.69
CA GLY A 97 -10.49 7.04 2.99
C GLY A 97 -10.68 7.13 1.47
N THR A 98 -10.83 8.34 0.92
CA THR A 98 -10.97 8.54 -0.54
C THR A 98 -9.62 8.30 -1.23
N GLU A 99 -9.60 7.41 -2.21
CA GLU A 99 -8.41 7.16 -3.04
C GLU A 99 -8.33 8.20 -4.16
N LEU A 100 -7.18 8.85 -4.27
CA LEU A 100 -6.89 9.84 -5.31
C LEU A 100 -5.62 9.40 -6.04
N SER A 101 -5.72 9.29 -7.36
CA SER A 101 -4.61 8.88 -8.22
C SER A 101 -4.31 9.95 -9.25
N GLY A 102 -3.08 9.93 -9.76
CA GLY A 102 -2.66 10.78 -10.86
C GLY A 102 -2.73 12.27 -10.59
N ILE A 103 -2.87 13.06 -11.66
CA ILE A 103 -2.78 14.52 -11.58
C ILE A 103 -3.80 15.10 -10.60
N TYR A 104 -5.03 14.59 -10.61
CA TYR A 104 -6.07 15.02 -9.67
C TYR A 104 -5.67 14.80 -8.20
N GLY A 105 -5.11 13.64 -7.89
CA GLY A 105 -4.61 13.37 -6.54
C GLY A 105 -3.43 14.26 -6.17
N PHE A 106 -2.56 14.55 -7.14
CA PHE A 106 -1.40 15.40 -6.95
C PHE A 106 -1.79 16.85 -6.66
N GLU A 107 -2.69 17.44 -7.44
CA GLU A 107 -3.24 18.77 -7.21
C GLU A 107 -3.84 18.91 -5.81
N LYS A 108 -4.72 17.97 -5.43
CA LYS A 108 -5.31 17.90 -4.09
C LYS A 108 -4.25 17.85 -3.00
N TRP A 109 -3.21 17.03 -3.20
CA TRP A 109 -2.12 16.85 -2.23
C TRP A 109 -1.29 18.12 -2.06
N CYS A 110 -0.99 18.82 -3.16
CA CYS A 110 -0.29 20.11 -3.19
C CYS A 110 -1.12 21.21 -2.53
N TYR A 111 -2.40 21.34 -2.90
CA TYR A 111 -3.31 22.34 -2.37
C TYR A 111 -3.42 22.25 -0.84
N LYS A 112 -3.65 21.04 -0.30
CA LYS A 112 -3.71 20.80 1.15
C LYS A 112 -2.45 21.21 1.90
N ARG A 113 -1.30 21.22 1.22
CA ARG A 113 0.01 21.55 1.78
C ARG A 113 0.50 22.93 1.38
N LYS A 114 -0.32 23.70 0.65
CA LYS A 114 0.02 25.03 0.11
C LYS A 114 1.31 25.00 -0.72
N PHE A 115 1.49 23.94 -1.51
CA PHE A 115 2.62 23.81 -2.43
C PHE A 115 2.30 24.34 -3.82
N ASP A 116 3.31 24.94 -4.47
CA ASP A 116 3.26 25.26 -5.90
C ASP A 116 3.27 23.96 -6.74
N ILE A 117 2.23 23.79 -7.56
CA ILE A 117 1.98 22.54 -8.28
C ILE A 117 3.07 22.30 -9.34
N SER A 118 3.42 23.30 -10.15
CA SER A 118 4.42 23.19 -11.22
C SER A 118 5.80 22.82 -10.69
N LYS A 119 6.26 23.53 -9.66
CA LYS A 119 7.54 23.27 -9.00
C LYS A 119 7.55 21.88 -8.38
N LYS A 120 6.47 21.52 -7.68
CA LYS A 120 6.40 20.23 -6.98
C LYS A 120 6.29 19.05 -7.95
N ALA A 121 5.67 19.24 -9.12
CA ALA A 121 5.60 18.25 -10.19
C ALA A 121 6.99 17.95 -10.75
N GLN A 122 7.84 18.96 -10.94
CA GLN A 122 9.24 18.78 -11.34
C GLN A 122 10.03 17.99 -10.29
N GLU A 123 9.90 18.37 -9.02
CA GLU A 123 10.54 17.64 -7.91
C GLU A 123 10.06 16.17 -7.85
N PHE A 124 8.76 15.93 -8.05
CA PHE A 124 8.19 14.59 -8.06
C PHE A 124 8.79 13.74 -9.19
N LYS A 125 8.86 14.29 -10.42
CA LYS A 125 9.53 13.62 -11.53
C LYS A 125 10.97 13.26 -11.19
N GLN A 126 11.74 14.19 -10.65
CA GLN A 126 13.15 13.96 -10.30
C GLN A 126 13.30 12.81 -9.30
N VAL A 127 12.46 12.78 -8.26
CA VAL A 127 12.44 11.72 -7.25
C VAL A 127 12.07 10.37 -7.88
N ILE A 128 11.00 10.31 -8.67
CA ILE A 128 10.57 9.06 -9.31
C ILE A 128 11.62 8.55 -10.29
N GLU A 129 12.16 9.41 -11.16
CA GLU A 129 13.19 9.02 -12.13
C GLU A 129 14.47 8.53 -11.45
N LYS A 130 14.89 9.17 -10.35
CA LYS A 130 16.03 8.73 -9.54
C LYS A 130 15.88 7.27 -9.09
N TYR A 131 14.68 6.85 -8.66
CA TYR A 131 14.46 5.50 -8.15
C TYR A 131 14.07 4.49 -9.23
N GLN A 132 13.31 4.89 -10.24
CA GLN A 132 12.94 4.01 -11.37
C GLN A 132 14.17 3.62 -12.20
N LYS A 133 15.17 4.50 -12.36
CA LYS A 133 16.44 4.18 -13.05
C LYS A 133 17.19 2.99 -12.44
N ASN A 134 17.04 2.79 -11.13
CA ASN A 134 17.70 1.70 -10.41
C ASN A 134 16.91 0.38 -10.46
N LYS A 135 15.72 0.39 -11.08
CA LYS A 135 14.80 -0.75 -11.09
C LYS A 135 15.10 -1.65 -12.30
N LYS A 136 15.51 -2.89 -12.04
CA LYS A 136 15.76 -3.92 -13.06
C LYS A 136 14.71 -5.02 -12.94
N ASN A 137 14.08 -5.41 -14.05
CA ASN A 137 12.99 -6.40 -14.07
C ASN A 137 11.84 -6.07 -13.08
N GLY A 138 11.61 -4.77 -12.85
CA GLY A 138 10.61 -4.30 -11.89
C GLY A 138 11.00 -4.47 -10.42
N LEU A 139 12.28 -4.70 -10.11
CA LEU A 139 12.80 -4.82 -8.75
C LEU A 139 13.94 -3.83 -8.49
N LEU A 140 14.00 -3.33 -7.26
CA LEU A 140 15.09 -2.53 -6.72
C LEU A 140 16.06 -3.45 -6.00
N ASP A 141 17.35 -3.37 -6.31
CA ASP A 141 18.39 -4.10 -5.58
C ASP A 141 18.75 -3.35 -4.28
N ALA A 142 18.51 -4.01 -3.15
CA ALA A 142 18.79 -3.52 -1.81
C ALA A 142 19.88 -4.34 -1.10
N THR A 143 20.65 -5.14 -1.85
CA THR A 143 21.70 -6.02 -1.32
C THR A 143 22.77 -5.24 -0.57
N HIS A 144 23.24 -4.12 -1.14
CA HIS A 144 24.23 -3.25 -0.47
C HIS A 144 23.73 -2.76 0.89
N LYS A 145 22.43 -2.41 0.99
CA LYS A 145 21.84 -1.90 2.22
C LYS A 145 21.81 -2.96 3.32
N ILE A 146 21.33 -4.17 3.03
CA ILE A 146 21.26 -5.23 4.05
C ILE A 146 22.67 -5.65 4.50
N ASN A 147 23.63 -5.73 3.57
CA ASN A 147 25.02 -6.01 3.89
C ASN A 147 25.64 -4.92 4.76
N LYS A 148 25.39 -3.63 4.47
CA LYS A 148 25.83 -2.52 5.33
C LYS A 148 25.22 -2.59 6.73
N THR A 149 23.98 -3.05 6.84
CA THR A 149 23.22 -3.09 8.11
C THR A 149 23.71 -4.20 9.05
N PHE A 150 24.04 -5.38 8.49
CA PHE A 150 24.42 -6.56 9.29
C PHE A 150 25.90 -6.92 9.20
N GLY A 151 26.66 -6.38 8.25
CA GLY A 151 28.07 -6.70 8.06
C GLY A 151 28.31 -8.20 7.91
N ASP A 152 29.23 -8.73 8.72
CA ASP A 152 29.59 -10.14 8.74
C ASP A 152 28.45 -11.06 9.24
N ASP A 153 27.46 -10.50 9.97
CA ASP A 153 26.27 -11.21 10.43
C ASP A 153 25.16 -11.28 9.35
N CYS A 154 25.43 -10.81 8.13
CA CYS A 154 24.46 -10.86 7.04
C CYS A 154 24.35 -12.28 6.47
N CYS A 155 23.20 -12.92 6.69
CA CYS A 155 22.90 -14.25 6.17
C CYS A 155 22.12 -14.21 4.85
N VAL A 156 21.66 -13.03 4.42
CA VAL A 156 20.95 -12.83 3.15
C VAL A 156 21.95 -12.51 2.05
N SER A 157 21.98 -13.32 0.99
CA SER A 157 22.92 -13.12 -0.11
C SER A 157 22.54 -11.95 -1.01
N GLN A 158 21.24 -11.78 -1.28
CA GLN A 158 20.69 -10.68 -2.07
C GLN A 158 19.32 -10.27 -1.53
N LEU A 159 18.98 -8.99 -1.63
CA LEU A 159 17.69 -8.47 -1.19
C LEU A 159 17.08 -7.58 -2.28
N PHE A 160 15.83 -7.84 -2.61
CA PHE A 160 15.09 -7.08 -3.62
C PHE A 160 13.81 -6.49 -3.05
N TYR A 161 13.50 -5.25 -3.45
CA TYR A 161 12.21 -4.63 -3.17
C TYR A 161 11.42 -4.46 -4.47
N PHE A 162 10.11 -4.67 -4.42
CA PHE A 162 9.27 -4.25 -5.54
C PHE A 162 9.19 -2.71 -5.62
N GLU A 163 9.08 -2.02 -4.49
CA GLU A 163 9.08 -0.55 -4.44
C GLU A 163 9.59 -0.03 -3.09
N PHE A 164 9.98 1.24 -2.99
CA PHE A 164 10.19 1.85 -1.70
C PHE A 164 8.86 2.04 -0.97
N TYR A 165 8.86 1.95 0.36
CA TYR A 165 7.65 2.23 1.15
C TYR A 165 7.28 3.71 1.13
N ALA A 166 8.28 4.58 1.23
CA ALA A 166 8.14 6.03 1.19
C ALA A 166 9.35 6.67 0.50
N VAL A 167 9.13 7.86 -0.06
CA VAL A 167 10.14 8.68 -0.74
C VAL A 167 10.05 10.12 -0.24
N GLU A 168 11.22 10.71 0.01
CA GLU A 168 11.49 12.03 0.59
C GLU A 168 10.26 12.80 1.13
N ILE A 169 9.96 13.97 0.56
CA ILE A 169 8.87 14.85 1.02
C ILE A 169 7.47 14.37 0.60
N PHE A 170 7.40 13.39 -0.30
CA PHE A 170 6.14 12.92 -0.88
C PHE A 170 5.47 11.83 -0.02
N GLY A 171 6.21 11.26 0.93
CA GLY A 171 5.71 10.26 1.86
C GLY A 171 5.57 8.90 1.19
N ARG A 172 4.54 8.13 1.58
CA ARG A 172 4.35 6.76 1.07
C ARG A 172 4.17 6.75 -0.45
N THR A 173 4.86 5.82 -1.11
CA THR A 173 4.71 5.56 -2.55
C THR A 173 3.34 4.95 -2.87
N ARG A 174 3.05 4.74 -4.16
CA ARG A 174 1.85 4.03 -4.58
C ARG A 174 1.73 2.64 -3.96
N MET A 175 2.79 1.83 -4.00
CA MET A 175 2.77 0.52 -3.35
C MET A 175 2.76 0.64 -1.83
N GLY A 176 3.48 1.60 -1.25
CA GLY A 176 3.46 1.85 0.20
C GLY A 176 2.05 2.17 0.73
N GLN A 177 1.31 3.04 0.03
CA GLN A 177 -0.08 3.36 0.36
C GLN A 177 -1.01 2.15 0.17
N LYS A 178 -0.91 1.46 -0.97
CA LYS A 178 -1.72 0.25 -1.24
C LYS A 178 -1.52 -0.80 -0.16
N LEU A 179 -0.26 -1.10 0.21
CA LEU A 179 0.08 -2.08 1.23
C LEU A 179 -0.45 -1.66 2.61
N PHE A 180 -0.21 -0.40 3.01
CA PHE A 180 -0.68 0.12 4.30
C PHE A 180 -2.19 -0.04 4.47
N TYR A 181 -2.98 0.42 3.50
CA TYR A 181 -4.44 0.37 3.58
C TYR A 181 -5.02 -1.00 3.29
N ALA A 182 -4.35 -1.86 2.52
CA ALA A 182 -4.76 -3.26 2.39
C ALA A 182 -4.68 -3.98 3.74
N LYS A 183 -3.60 -3.74 4.50
CA LYS A 183 -3.37 -4.33 5.83
C LYS A 183 -4.31 -3.76 6.89
N GLN A 184 -4.46 -2.43 6.94
CA GLN A 184 -5.31 -1.76 7.93
C GLN A 184 -6.79 -2.06 7.68
N GLY A 185 -7.26 -1.95 6.44
CA GLY A 185 -8.65 -2.18 6.07
C GLY A 185 -9.05 -3.65 5.98
N LYS A 186 -8.11 -4.58 6.17
CA LYS A 186 -8.31 -6.04 5.99
C LYS A 186 -8.96 -6.39 4.65
N ASN A 187 -8.75 -5.57 3.61
CA ASN A 187 -9.48 -5.69 2.36
C ASN A 187 -8.80 -6.73 1.45
N ARG A 188 -9.38 -7.93 1.38
CA ARG A 188 -8.84 -9.03 0.56
C ARG A 188 -8.67 -8.63 -0.91
N GLY A 189 -9.61 -7.89 -1.50
CA GLY A 189 -9.52 -7.42 -2.88
C GLY A 189 -8.26 -6.59 -3.15
N ARG A 190 -7.97 -5.62 -2.27
CA ARG A 190 -6.73 -4.82 -2.36
C ARG A 190 -5.46 -5.67 -2.21
N MET A 191 -5.49 -6.70 -1.35
CA MET A 191 -4.36 -7.62 -1.21
C MET A 191 -4.11 -8.43 -2.50
N LYS A 192 -5.19 -8.84 -3.20
CA LYS A 192 -5.09 -9.53 -4.50
C LYS A 192 -4.48 -8.62 -5.57
N GLU A 193 -4.87 -7.35 -5.61
CA GLU A 193 -4.28 -6.37 -6.54
C GLU A 193 -2.77 -6.26 -6.34
N ILE A 194 -2.29 -6.22 -5.10
CA ILE A 194 -0.85 -6.19 -4.78
C ILE A 194 -0.17 -7.45 -5.30
N ALA A 195 -0.75 -8.64 -5.05
CA ALA A 195 -0.21 -9.90 -5.56
C ALA A 195 -0.10 -9.90 -7.09
N ALA A 196 -1.14 -9.41 -7.79
CA ALA A 196 -1.14 -9.30 -9.26
C ALA A 196 -0.04 -8.35 -9.77
N LEU A 197 0.18 -7.22 -9.10
CA LEU A 197 1.21 -6.23 -9.49
C LEU A 197 2.63 -6.80 -9.38
N ILE A 198 2.93 -7.56 -8.32
CA ILE A 198 4.29 -8.06 -8.09
C ILE A 198 4.60 -9.38 -8.79
N ARG A 199 3.56 -10.13 -9.21
CA ARG A 199 3.69 -11.51 -9.70
C ARG A 199 4.74 -11.66 -10.80
N LYS A 200 4.70 -10.81 -11.83
CA LYS A 200 5.63 -10.91 -12.98
C LYS A 200 7.08 -10.77 -12.54
N SER A 201 7.40 -9.73 -11.78
CA SER A 201 8.75 -9.48 -11.29
C SER A 201 9.24 -10.57 -10.35
N LEU A 202 8.36 -11.11 -9.50
CA LEU A 202 8.70 -12.20 -8.60
C LEU A 202 8.99 -13.50 -9.34
N MET A 203 8.19 -13.86 -10.35
CA MET A 203 8.44 -15.05 -11.17
C MET A 203 9.77 -14.93 -11.94
N GLN A 204 10.06 -13.75 -12.48
CA GLN A 204 11.35 -13.49 -13.13
C GLN A 204 12.53 -13.61 -12.16
N LEU A 205 12.37 -13.17 -10.91
CA LEU A 205 13.38 -13.35 -9.87
C LEU A 205 13.63 -14.83 -9.54
N ILE A 206 12.54 -15.60 -9.40
CA ILE A 206 12.60 -17.05 -9.12
C ILE A 206 13.37 -17.78 -10.22
N GLU A 207 13.04 -17.50 -11.48
CA GLU A 207 13.68 -18.11 -12.64
C GLU A 207 15.15 -17.69 -12.78
N LEU A 208 15.43 -16.39 -12.76
CA LEU A 208 16.78 -15.84 -12.92
C LEU A 208 17.77 -16.41 -11.89
N HIS A 209 17.31 -16.60 -10.65
CA HIS A 209 18.16 -17.09 -9.58
C HIS A 209 18.10 -18.61 -9.39
N ASN A 210 17.26 -19.35 -10.13
CA ASN A 210 17.02 -20.78 -9.93
C ASN A 210 16.63 -21.11 -8.47
N ILE A 211 15.60 -20.42 -7.98
CA ILE A 211 15.06 -20.61 -6.63
C ILE A 211 14.27 -21.91 -6.60
N ASP A 212 14.51 -22.76 -5.60
CA ASP A 212 13.89 -24.08 -5.47
C ASP A 212 12.97 -24.22 -4.23
N SER A 213 13.01 -23.23 -3.33
CA SER A 213 12.13 -23.18 -2.16
C SER A 213 11.76 -21.75 -1.75
N VAL A 214 10.68 -21.62 -0.99
CA VAL A 214 10.14 -20.34 -0.55
C VAL A 214 9.77 -20.35 0.94
N VAL A 215 9.94 -19.21 1.59
CA VAL A 215 9.45 -18.91 2.93
C VAL A 215 8.61 -17.65 2.86
N PHE A 216 7.38 -17.71 3.36
CA PHE A 216 6.59 -16.51 3.65
C PHE A 216 6.80 -16.11 5.11
N VAL A 217 7.23 -14.87 5.35
CA VAL A 217 7.47 -14.39 6.72
C VAL A 217 6.16 -14.41 7.52
N PRO A 218 6.12 -15.05 8.70
CA PRO A 218 4.89 -15.17 9.45
C PRO A 218 4.48 -13.82 10.07
N PRO A 219 3.16 -13.55 10.18
CA PRO A 219 2.66 -12.27 10.67
C PRO A 219 2.99 -12.05 12.14
N THR A 220 3.30 -10.81 12.51
CA THR A 220 3.63 -10.45 13.90
C THR A 220 2.40 -10.00 14.71
N VAL A 221 1.38 -9.46 14.05
CA VAL A 221 0.18 -8.87 14.69
C VAL A 221 -1.04 -9.72 14.34
N PRO A 222 -1.93 -10.04 15.31
CA PRO A 222 -3.07 -10.89 15.04
C PRO A 222 -4.09 -10.08 14.24
N ARG A 223 -4.50 -10.61 13.10
CA ARG A 223 -5.51 -10.04 12.23
C ARG A 223 -6.35 -11.19 11.69
N GLU A 224 -7.64 -10.94 11.55
CA GLU A 224 -8.61 -11.86 10.94
C GLU A 224 -8.17 -12.27 9.53
N ILE A 225 -7.73 -11.29 8.73
CA ILE A 225 -7.16 -11.50 7.40
C ILE A 225 -5.69 -11.08 7.44
N GLN A 226 -4.80 -12.05 7.23
CA GLN A 226 -3.35 -11.83 7.21
C GLN A 226 -2.85 -11.63 5.79
N PHE A 227 -2.21 -10.49 5.52
CA PHE A 227 -1.69 -10.15 4.20
C PHE A 227 -0.79 -11.24 3.63
N MET A 228 0.18 -11.74 4.41
CA MET A 228 1.11 -12.77 3.94
C MET A 228 0.43 -14.09 3.55
N LYS A 229 -0.66 -14.47 4.24
CA LYS A 229 -1.45 -15.65 3.87
C LYS A 229 -2.20 -15.43 2.56
N VAL A 230 -2.80 -14.25 2.37
CA VAL A 230 -3.46 -13.91 1.10
C VAL A 230 -2.41 -13.86 -0.01
N LEU A 231 -1.25 -13.26 0.23
CA LEU A 231 -0.18 -13.18 -0.75
C LEU A 231 0.31 -14.57 -1.18
N GLU A 232 0.56 -15.47 -0.24
CA GLU A 232 0.92 -16.87 -0.50
C GLU A 232 -0.12 -17.57 -1.38
N MET A 233 -1.40 -17.46 -1.02
CA MET A 233 -2.50 -18.08 -1.78
C MET A 233 -2.64 -17.51 -3.21
N GLU A 234 -2.51 -16.20 -3.38
CA GLU A 234 -2.72 -15.55 -4.68
C GLU A 234 -1.50 -15.66 -5.60
N LEU A 235 -0.29 -15.73 -5.03
CA LEU A 235 0.92 -16.02 -5.81
C LEU A 235 0.92 -17.48 -6.27
N ALA A 236 0.50 -18.41 -5.41
CA ALA A 236 0.42 -19.85 -5.71
C ALA A 236 1.69 -20.36 -6.42
N LEU A 237 2.84 -20.10 -5.80
CA LEU A 237 4.15 -20.42 -6.37
C LEU A 237 4.34 -21.95 -6.42
N SER A 238 4.81 -22.46 -7.56
CA SER A 238 5.20 -23.87 -7.73
C SER A 238 6.57 -24.18 -7.11
N LEU A 239 6.77 -23.78 -5.84
CA LEU A 239 8.00 -23.98 -5.07
C LEU A 239 7.70 -24.75 -3.79
N ALA A 240 8.67 -25.50 -3.29
CA ALA A 240 8.55 -26.11 -1.97
C ALA A 240 8.51 -25.03 -0.88
N SER A 241 7.53 -25.07 0.02
CA SER A 241 7.38 -24.10 1.10
C SER A 241 8.07 -24.61 2.37
N ILE A 242 8.97 -23.81 2.94
CA ILE A 242 9.56 -24.04 4.25
C ILE A 242 8.75 -23.26 5.28
N LYS A 243 8.13 -23.97 6.22
CA LYS A 243 7.33 -23.34 7.27
C LYS A 243 8.23 -22.71 8.33
N VAL A 244 8.01 -21.42 8.57
CA VAL A 244 8.60 -20.67 9.68
C VAL A 244 7.48 -20.27 10.64
N GLU A 245 7.63 -20.64 11.90
CA GLU A 245 6.68 -20.32 12.95
C GLU A 245 7.19 -19.14 13.78
N LYS A 246 6.27 -18.25 14.15
CA LYS A 246 6.57 -17.17 15.10
C LYS A 246 6.01 -17.54 16.47
N VAL A 247 6.91 -17.89 17.39
CA VAL A 247 6.60 -18.16 18.80
C VAL A 247 6.36 -16.83 19.50
N ILE A 248 5.27 -16.75 20.26
CA ILE A 248 4.88 -15.58 21.04
C ILE A 248 4.95 -16.00 22.51
N GLY A 249 5.74 -15.28 23.31
CA GLY A 249 5.76 -15.46 24.77
C GLY A 249 4.52 -14.86 25.43
N ASP A 250 4.48 -14.87 26.76
CA ASP A 250 3.32 -14.41 27.54
C ASP A 250 2.94 -12.94 27.25
N VAL A 251 3.94 -12.10 26.96
CA VAL A 251 3.74 -10.71 26.53
C VAL A 251 4.04 -10.57 25.04
N ARG A 252 3.03 -10.13 24.28
CA ARG A 252 3.19 -9.86 22.85
C ARG A 252 3.92 -8.55 22.62
N VAL A 253 5.18 -8.63 22.15
CA VAL A 253 5.95 -7.47 21.71
C VAL A 253 5.97 -7.41 20.17
N PRO A 254 5.26 -6.47 19.53
CA PRO A 254 5.33 -6.31 18.08
C PRO A 254 6.69 -5.73 17.68
N GLN A 255 7.46 -6.45 16.86
CA GLN A 255 8.78 -6.01 16.42
C GLN A 255 8.82 -4.59 15.81
N LYS A 256 7.71 -4.14 15.22
CA LYS A 256 7.61 -2.79 14.62
C LYS A 256 7.62 -1.66 15.66
N THR A 257 7.31 -1.92 16.94
CA THR A 257 7.37 -0.92 18.01
C THR A 257 8.78 -0.71 18.56
N LEU A 258 9.70 -1.63 18.29
CA LEU A 258 11.09 -1.57 18.76
C LEU A 258 11.87 -0.52 17.94
N LYS A 259 12.53 0.41 18.63
CA LYS A 259 13.26 1.51 17.97
C LYS A 259 14.71 1.17 17.65
N LYS A 260 15.36 0.29 18.41
CA LYS A 260 16.78 -0.08 18.20
C LYS A 260 16.90 -1.32 17.32
N LEU A 261 17.98 -1.38 16.53
CA LEU A 261 18.29 -2.54 15.70
C LEU A 261 18.59 -3.78 16.56
N SER A 262 19.36 -3.62 17.64
CA SER A 262 19.68 -4.68 18.62
C SER A 262 18.43 -5.39 19.11
N ASP A 263 17.44 -4.62 19.58
CA ASP A 263 16.21 -5.16 20.15
C ASP A 263 15.40 -5.91 19.08
N ARG A 264 15.44 -5.44 17.83
CA ARG A 264 14.78 -6.11 16.69
C ARG A 264 15.46 -7.42 16.30
N ILE A 265 16.79 -7.47 16.40
CA ILE A 265 17.58 -8.68 16.19
C ILE A 265 17.27 -9.69 17.27
N GLU A 266 17.34 -9.28 18.54
CA GLU A 266 17.01 -10.12 19.70
C GLU A 266 15.59 -10.68 19.60
N ASN A 267 14.61 -9.83 19.31
CA ASN A 267 13.23 -10.26 19.14
C ASN A 267 13.08 -11.29 18.01
N ALA A 268 13.73 -11.08 16.87
CA ALA A 268 13.65 -12.03 15.75
C ALA A 268 14.38 -13.34 16.06
N GLU A 269 15.49 -13.31 16.79
CA GLU A 269 16.26 -14.50 17.16
C GLU A 269 15.46 -15.44 18.05
N TYR A 270 14.71 -14.92 19.03
CA TYR A 270 13.93 -15.76 19.95
C TYR A 270 12.54 -16.14 19.45
N THR A 271 11.99 -15.41 18.47
CA THR A 271 10.60 -15.63 18.04
C THR A 271 10.47 -16.48 16.79
N PHE A 272 11.46 -16.58 15.91
CA PHE A 272 11.34 -17.43 14.72
C PHE A 272 11.86 -18.86 14.96
N ARG A 273 11.04 -19.86 14.63
CA ARG A 273 11.43 -21.28 14.61
C ARG A 273 11.25 -21.88 13.22
N ILE A 274 12.20 -22.71 12.84
CA ILE A 274 12.19 -23.43 11.56
C ILE A 274 12.01 -24.90 11.88
N ASN A 275 10.99 -25.51 11.28
CA ASN A 275 10.71 -26.94 11.44
C ASN A 275 10.75 -27.61 10.08
N SER A 276 11.97 -27.83 9.56
CA SER A 276 12.19 -28.53 8.30
C SER A 276 13.48 -29.33 8.37
N ALA A 277 13.43 -30.58 7.91
CA ALA A 277 14.60 -31.43 7.71
C ALA A 277 15.07 -31.43 6.23
N VAL A 278 14.29 -30.82 5.33
CA VAL A 278 14.58 -30.83 3.89
C VAL A 278 15.67 -29.81 3.58
N LYS A 279 16.57 -30.18 2.66
CA LYS A 279 17.65 -29.34 2.16
C LYS A 279 17.33 -28.84 0.77
N PHE A 280 17.62 -27.57 0.55
CA PHE A 280 17.42 -26.85 -0.71
C PHE A 280 18.71 -26.14 -1.08
N LYS A 281 18.84 -25.74 -2.34
CA LYS A 281 19.99 -24.96 -2.79
C LYS A 281 19.77 -23.47 -2.55
N LYS A 282 18.59 -22.94 -2.93
CA LYS A 282 18.30 -21.51 -2.88
C LYS A 282 16.88 -21.22 -2.41
N THR A 283 16.78 -20.73 -1.18
CA THR A 283 15.51 -20.31 -0.60
C THR A 283 15.23 -18.83 -0.88
N LEU A 284 14.00 -18.52 -1.31
CA LEU A 284 13.46 -17.17 -1.34
C LEU A 284 12.67 -16.86 -0.07
N ILE A 285 13.01 -15.79 0.64
CA ILE A 285 12.19 -15.27 1.75
C ILE A 285 11.36 -14.09 1.22
N ILE A 286 10.03 -14.18 1.38
CA ILE A 286 9.07 -13.14 0.97
C ILE A 286 8.50 -12.48 2.23
N ASP A 287 8.67 -11.16 2.33
CA ASP A 287 8.11 -10.32 3.40
C ASP A 287 7.21 -9.20 2.86
N ASP A 288 6.39 -8.61 3.72
CA ASP A 288 5.53 -7.50 3.34
C ASP A 288 6.31 -6.18 3.20
N ALA A 289 7.13 -5.85 4.19
CA ALA A 289 7.84 -4.60 4.26
C ALA A 289 9.16 -4.74 5.03
N VAL A 290 10.26 -4.36 4.40
CA VAL A 290 11.59 -4.40 5.02
C VAL A 290 12.03 -3.00 5.45
N GLY A 291 12.10 -2.79 6.77
CA GLY A 291 12.79 -1.64 7.36
C GLY A 291 14.29 -1.92 7.50
N SER A 292 14.69 -2.43 8.67
CA SER A 292 16.07 -2.84 8.94
C SER A 292 16.47 -4.20 8.37
N GLY A 293 15.52 -5.04 7.94
CA GLY A 293 15.80 -6.40 7.46
C GLY A 293 16.01 -7.44 8.55
N ALA A 294 15.84 -7.10 9.84
CA ALA A 294 16.10 -8.03 10.95
C ALA A 294 15.33 -9.35 10.85
N SER A 295 14.05 -9.31 10.47
CA SER A 295 13.24 -10.53 10.31
C SER A 295 13.76 -11.45 9.23
N ILE A 296 13.99 -10.91 8.02
CA ILE A 296 14.52 -11.70 6.90
C ILE A 296 15.92 -12.22 7.26
N ASN A 297 16.79 -11.39 7.84
CA ASN A 297 18.15 -11.82 8.17
C ASN A 297 18.17 -12.94 9.20
N GLN A 298 17.38 -12.85 10.27
CA GLN A 298 17.33 -13.91 11.28
C GLN A 298 16.75 -15.22 10.73
N ILE A 299 15.70 -15.15 9.90
CA ILE A 299 15.19 -16.34 9.23
C ILE A 299 16.28 -16.94 8.32
N ALA A 300 17.00 -16.11 7.56
CA ALA A 300 18.09 -16.55 6.70
C ALA A 300 19.23 -17.22 7.50
N CYS A 301 19.63 -16.63 8.63
CA CYS A 301 20.66 -17.20 9.50
C CYS A 301 20.24 -18.55 10.07
N LYS A 302 19.00 -18.68 10.53
CA LYS A 302 18.48 -19.94 11.06
C LYS A 302 18.41 -21.02 9.96
N LEU A 303 17.98 -20.68 8.74
CA LEU A 303 17.96 -21.61 7.60
C LEU A 303 19.37 -22.12 7.28
N LYS A 304 20.36 -21.23 7.23
CA LYS A 304 21.76 -21.59 6.98
C LYS A 304 22.36 -22.42 8.10
N LYS A 305 22.14 -22.03 9.36
CA LYS A 305 22.64 -22.75 10.55
C LYS A 305 22.07 -24.16 10.64
N ALA A 306 20.80 -24.34 10.30
CA ALA A 306 20.13 -25.64 10.22
C ALA A 306 20.48 -26.43 8.94
N GLN A 307 21.32 -25.88 8.05
CA GLN A 307 21.69 -26.45 6.76
C GLN A 307 20.48 -26.77 5.87
N ASN A 308 19.39 -26.03 5.99
CA ASN A 308 18.22 -26.16 5.12
C ASN A 308 18.45 -25.55 3.75
N THR A 309 19.37 -24.59 3.62
CA THR A 309 19.65 -23.90 2.36
C THR A 309 21.09 -23.44 2.28
N GLU A 310 21.67 -23.46 1.08
CA GLU A 310 23.02 -22.94 0.82
C GLU A 310 23.01 -21.42 0.65
N GLN A 311 22.03 -20.89 -0.09
CA GLN A 311 21.85 -19.46 -0.32
C GLN A 311 20.44 -19.00 0.03
N VAL A 312 20.34 -17.73 0.42
CA VAL A 312 19.07 -17.08 0.75
C VAL A 312 18.95 -15.78 -0.03
N ILE A 313 17.84 -15.62 -0.74
CA ILE A 313 17.46 -14.38 -1.41
C ILE A 313 16.25 -13.82 -0.68
N GLY A 314 16.27 -12.53 -0.36
CA GLY A 314 15.15 -11.81 0.21
C GLY A 314 14.37 -11.07 -0.87
N PHE A 315 13.05 -11.04 -0.73
CA PHE A 315 12.15 -10.19 -1.49
C PHE A 315 11.15 -9.52 -0.53
N ALA A 316 10.87 -8.25 -0.75
CA ALA A 316 9.79 -7.55 -0.05
C ALA A 316 8.93 -6.73 -1.00
N VAL A 317 7.62 -6.67 -0.71
CA VAL A 317 6.69 -5.82 -1.49
C VAL A 317 7.08 -4.36 -1.37
N THR A 318 7.47 -3.93 -0.18
CA THR A 318 8.08 -2.61 0.02
C THR A 318 9.34 -2.67 0.86
N GLY A 319 10.25 -1.72 0.68
CA GLY A 319 11.41 -1.56 1.55
C GLY A 319 11.67 -0.11 1.90
N SER A 320 12.35 0.16 3.02
CA SER A 320 12.70 1.54 3.36
C SER A 320 13.82 2.07 2.47
N LEU A 321 13.74 3.37 2.19
CA LEU A 321 14.76 4.08 1.44
C LEU A 321 16.00 4.34 2.30
N ASN A 322 15.79 4.75 3.56
CA ASN A 322 16.88 5.05 4.49
C ASN A 322 17.50 3.76 5.05
N ASP A 323 18.79 3.83 5.42
CA ASP A 323 19.54 2.71 6.01
C ASP A 323 18.78 2.06 7.18
N PHE A 324 18.15 2.89 8.02
CA PHE A 324 17.25 2.45 9.08
C PHE A 324 15.98 3.31 9.08
N GLU A 325 14.81 2.67 8.94
CA GLU A 325 13.52 3.35 9.03
C GLU A 325 12.53 2.45 9.78
N VAL A 326 11.89 3.01 10.80
CA VAL A 326 10.79 2.34 11.50
C VAL A 326 9.51 2.57 10.69
N LEU A 327 9.14 1.57 9.90
CA LEU A 327 7.85 1.54 9.22
C LEU A 327 6.74 1.39 10.27
N THR A 328 6.15 2.51 10.67
CA THR A 328 5.02 2.55 11.62
C THR A 328 3.73 2.21 10.87
N GLU A 329 3.17 1.05 11.22
CA GLU A 329 1.92 0.51 10.68
C GLU A 329 1.01 -0.02 11.80
N VAL A 330 0.98 0.68 12.94
CA VAL A 330 0.22 0.25 14.13
C VAL A 330 -1.26 0.07 13.77
#